data_AF-A0A2D0HKF4-F1
#
_entry.id   AF-A0A2D0HKF4-F1
#
_cell.length_a   1.000
_cell.length_b   1.000
_cell.length_c   1.000
_cell.angle_alpha   90.00
_cell.angle_beta   90.00
_cell.angle_gamma   90.00
#
_symmetry.space_group_name_H-M   'P 1'
#
loop_
_entity.id
_entity.type
_entity.pdbx_description
1 polymer ?
#
loop_
_entity_poly.entity_id
_entity_poly.type
_entity_poly.pdbx_seq_one_letter_code
_entity_poly.pdbx_strand_id
1 'polypeptide(L)'
;VHKKNIIHRDIKPQNLMRRRQDGKIVLIDFGAVKEVNTVMVNLQGQTRVSVTVGSLGYMPSEQAVGQPKLSSDVYAVGMLGIQALTGLQPHELPKDPTDGEVIWRNWANVSDKLALVLNKMVNYHFRDRYPSAVEALEALKPSAPQQRQSKPTIQQTPPLIKIISPNRSRRKMIQAVGFVGAGLGLAIVVPRFWRFGLGQTTPTSTPASTPTSTPASTPTSTPASTPTATPASTPTSTPAATPISTPASTPEITRLASNLKTFQFETVTVNTQGSINNRRNEEANYFEEDLGNGVTLEMVQIPEGTFRMGSPEDETQREQDENPQHHVTVQGFLMGKYEITQVQYQTITRTNPSRFQGENLPVENVSWDDALEFCQKLSQKTGKTYRLPSEAEWEYACRAGTTTPFYFGETITTDLVNYDGNFPYGSAPKGEYRQQTTDVGKFPPNSFGLYDMHGNVWEWCIDVYNENYQGAPADGSEWRTSDARLSSNYYNTKLLRGGSWINPARICRSARRHRSDRDTRAVNVGFRVVAVAVA
;
A
#
# COMPACT_ATOMS: atom_id res chain seq x y z
N VAL A 1 12.72 14.64 33.68
CA VAL A 1 12.64 15.49 32.47
C VAL A 1 11.34 15.23 31.71
N HIS A 2 11.17 14.09 31.01
CA HIS A 2 9.96 13.84 30.20
C HIS A 2 8.63 13.80 30.98
N LYS A 3 8.62 13.34 32.25
CA LYS A 3 7.41 13.41 33.11
C LYS A 3 6.90 14.83 33.35
N LYS A 4 7.74 15.85 33.13
CA LYS A 4 7.38 17.27 33.18
C LYS A 4 7.16 17.87 31.79
N ASN A 5 7.04 17.03 30.74
CA ASN A 5 6.88 17.45 29.36
C ASN A 5 7.98 18.41 28.86
N ILE A 6 9.23 18.16 29.29
CA ILE A 6 10.43 18.91 28.89
C ILE A 6 11.27 18.02 27.96
N ILE A 7 11.81 18.61 26.90
CA ILE A 7 12.80 18.02 25.98
C ILE A 7 14.16 18.68 26.25
N HIS A 8 15.20 17.88 26.47
CA HIS A 8 16.55 18.31 26.82
C HIS A 8 17.35 18.80 25.61
N ARG A 9 17.24 18.12 24.46
CA ARG A 9 17.88 18.45 23.17
C ARG A 9 19.41 18.31 23.10
N ASP A 10 20.13 18.30 24.22
CA ASP A 10 21.60 18.14 24.19
C ASP A 10 22.11 17.02 25.12
N ILE A 11 21.52 15.83 25.02
CA ILE A 11 21.97 14.66 25.79
C ILE A 11 23.22 14.07 25.13
N LYS A 12 24.34 14.06 25.86
CA LYS A 12 25.66 13.58 25.41
C LYS A 12 26.58 13.32 26.61
N PRO A 13 27.74 12.65 26.45
CA PRO A 13 28.59 12.28 27.58
C PRO A 13 29.02 13.48 28.46
N GLN A 14 29.30 14.63 27.85
CA GLN A 14 29.72 15.85 28.54
C GLN A 14 28.62 16.45 29.43
N ASN A 15 27.35 16.15 29.14
CA ASN A 15 26.19 16.64 29.88
C ASN A 15 25.65 15.58 30.86
N LEU A 16 26.49 14.62 31.23
CA LEU A 16 26.20 13.61 32.25
C LEU A 16 27.22 13.72 33.39
N MET A 17 26.73 13.69 34.63
CA MET A 17 27.57 13.62 35.82
C MET A 17 27.25 12.35 36.60
N ARG A 18 28.27 11.63 37.02
CA ARG A 18 28.12 10.54 37.99
C ARG A 18 28.18 11.10 39.40
N ARG A 19 27.07 11.06 40.13
CA ARG A 19 27.00 11.56 41.51
C ARG A 19 27.84 10.67 42.44
N ARG A 20 28.77 11.26 43.19
CA ARG A 20 29.73 10.50 44.03
C ARG A 20 29.09 9.69 45.15
N GLN A 21 27.97 10.16 45.70
CA GLN A 21 27.33 9.54 46.87
C GLN A 21 26.70 8.18 46.58
N ASP A 22 26.05 8.02 45.42
CA ASP A 22 25.29 6.81 45.07
C ASP A 22 25.64 6.24 43.68
N GLY A 23 26.62 6.85 43.00
CA GLY A 23 27.10 6.41 41.69
C GLY A 23 26.09 6.59 40.56
N LYS A 24 24.95 7.26 40.78
CA LYS A 24 23.91 7.46 39.75
C LYS A 24 24.35 8.49 38.72
N ILE A 25 24.01 8.21 37.47
CA ILE A 25 24.18 9.15 36.35
C ILE A 25 23.02 10.15 36.38
N VAL A 26 23.36 11.44 36.38
CA VAL A 26 22.40 12.55 36.34
C VAL A 26 22.69 13.43 35.14
N LEU A 27 21.63 13.95 34.51
CA LEU A 27 21.75 14.98 33.48
C LEU A 27 22.19 16.30 34.13
N ILE A 28 23.18 16.93 33.53
CA ILE A 28 23.66 18.26 33.86
C ILE A 28 23.52 19.14 32.61
N ASP A 29 23.47 20.46 32.80
CA ASP A 29 23.30 21.45 31.73
C ASP A 29 21.93 21.40 31.01
N PHE A 30 21.00 22.20 31.53
CA PHE A 30 19.65 22.39 30.98
C PHE A 30 19.59 23.63 30.05
N GLY A 31 20.71 24.16 29.57
CA GLY A 31 20.77 25.40 28.77
C GLY A 31 20.05 25.34 27.42
N ALA A 32 19.72 24.14 26.94
CA ALA A 32 19.10 23.90 25.63
C ALA A 32 17.63 23.42 25.70
N VAL A 33 16.99 23.44 26.87
CA VAL A 33 15.70 22.78 27.09
C VAL A 33 14.52 23.47 26.40
N LYS A 34 13.52 22.68 26.02
CA LYS A 34 12.24 23.16 25.50
C LYS A 34 11.08 22.51 26.24
N GLU A 35 10.13 23.33 26.72
CA GLU A 35 8.86 22.84 27.26
C GLU A 35 7.89 22.55 26.11
N VAL A 36 7.20 21.42 26.17
CA VAL A 36 6.34 20.94 25.08
C VAL A 36 5.02 21.73 24.97
N ASN A 37 4.66 22.53 25.99
CA ASN A 37 3.37 23.23 26.08
C ASN A 37 3.38 24.74 25.77
N THR A 38 4.42 25.30 25.17
CA THR A 38 4.41 26.69 24.71
C THR A 38 4.57 26.79 23.19
N VAL A 39 3.46 26.59 22.48
CA VAL A 39 3.28 27.24 21.19
C VAL A 39 3.05 28.73 21.50
N MET A 40 4.13 29.49 21.65
CA MET A 40 4.03 30.95 21.63
C MET A 40 3.77 31.37 20.18
N VAL A 41 2.48 31.53 19.86
CA VAL A 41 2.02 32.18 18.63
C VAL A 41 2.25 33.68 18.84
N ASN A 42 3.03 34.33 17.98
CA ASN A 42 3.02 35.80 17.94
C ASN A 42 1.67 36.29 17.38
N LEU A 43 1.37 37.59 17.51
CA LEU A 43 0.11 38.23 17.04
C LEU A 43 -0.18 38.05 15.52
N GLN A 44 0.66 37.33 14.79
CA GLN A 44 0.58 37.06 13.35
C GLN A 44 0.52 35.55 13.02
N GLY A 45 0.35 34.67 14.00
CA GLY A 45 0.07 33.25 13.74
C GLY A 45 1.28 32.36 13.42
N GLN A 46 2.51 32.88 13.48
CA GLN A 46 3.71 32.11 13.12
C GLN A 46 4.33 31.40 14.33
N THR A 47 4.51 30.08 14.23
CA THR A 47 5.37 29.30 15.13
C THR A 47 6.83 29.62 14.86
N ARG A 48 7.56 30.17 15.84
CA ARG A 48 9.01 30.39 15.68
C ARG A 48 9.73 29.04 15.48
N VAL A 49 10.43 28.90 14.35
CA VAL A 49 11.47 27.89 14.16
C VAL A 49 12.48 28.07 15.31
N SER A 50 12.64 27.02 16.13
CA SER A 50 13.55 27.08 17.27
C SER A 50 14.99 27.00 16.78
N VAL A 51 15.89 27.79 17.36
CA VAL A 51 17.34 27.71 17.09
C VAL A 51 17.80 26.27 17.21
N THR A 52 18.41 25.74 16.16
CA THR A 52 19.01 24.41 16.14
C THR A 52 20.08 24.33 17.24
N VAL A 53 19.86 23.46 18.23
CA VAL A 53 20.84 23.15 19.28
C VAL A 53 20.91 21.64 19.41
N GLY A 54 22.12 21.09 19.39
CA GLY A 54 22.40 19.67 19.54
C GLY A 54 23.83 19.35 19.14
N SER A 55 24.33 18.21 19.61
CA SER A 55 25.71 17.77 19.34
C SER A 55 25.76 16.76 18.20
N LEU A 56 26.74 16.93 17.30
CA LEU A 56 26.91 16.11 16.10
C LEU A 56 26.99 14.61 16.46
N GLY A 57 26.13 13.79 15.84
CA GLY A 57 26.03 12.35 16.09
C GLY A 57 24.99 11.92 17.13
N TYR A 58 24.66 12.77 18.11
CA TYR A 58 23.58 12.53 19.09
C TYR A 58 22.29 13.27 18.72
N MET A 59 22.36 14.23 17.80
CA MET A 59 21.23 15.00 17.30
C MET A 59 20.55 14.27 16.13
N PRO A 60 19.27 13.87 16.26
CA PRO A 60 18.51 13.28 15.16
C PRO A 60 17.95 14.34 14.19
N SER A 61 17.46 13.90 13.02
CA SER A 61 17.08 14.77 11.90
C SER A 61 15.94 15.74 12.23
N GLU A 62 14.92 15.30 12.97
CA GLU A 62 13.79 16.17 13.38
C GLU A 62 14.23 17.30 14.32
N GLN A 63 15.27 17.07 15.12
CA GLN A 63 15.85 18.11 15.96
C GLN A 63 16.72 19.07 15.15
N ALA A 64 17.46 18.57 14.16
CA ALA A 64 18.27 19.39 13.27
C ALA A 64 17.43 20.42 12.48
N VAL A 65 16.20 20.04 12.09
CA VAL A 65 15.22 20.94 11.44
C VAL A 65 14.40 21.79 12.42
N GLY A 66 14.77 21.83 13.70
CA GLY A 66 14.15 22.71 14.70
C GLY A 66 12.84 22.20 15.31
N GLN A 67 12.49 20.93 15.09
CA GLN A 67 11.26 20.29 15.59
C GLN A 67 11.53 19.13 16.56
N PRO A 68 12.26 19.35 17.66
CA PRO A 68 12.57 18.29 18.62
C PRO A 68 11.31 17.70 19.25
N LYS A 69 11.35 16.39 19.50
CA LYS A 69 10.32 15.60 20.17
C LYS A 69 10.90 14.96 21.43
N LEU A 70 10.05 14.41 22.30
CA LEU A 70 10.53 13.58 23.42
C LEU A 70 11.34 12.37 22.90
N SER A 71 10.97 11.81 21.75
CA SER A 71 11.75 10.74 21.10
C SER A 71 13.12 11.21 20.57
N SER A 72 13.35 12.52 20.41
CA SER A 72 14.68 13.06 20.06
C SER A 72 15.70 12.83 21.18
N ASP A 73 15.30 13.05 22.43
CA ASP A 73 16.11 12.72 23.60
C ASP A 73 16.33 11.20 23.72
N VAL A 74 15.33 10.39 23.35
CA VAL A 74 15.46 8.92 23.34
C VAL A 74 16.54 8.46 22.36
N TYR A 75 16.61 9.06 21.16
CA TYR A 75 17.69 8.80 20.21
C TYR A 75 19.06 9.09 20.80
N ALA A 76 19.22 10.26 21.41
CA ALA A 76 20.48 10.64 22.03
C ALA A 76 20.91 9.66 23.14
N VAL A 77 19.96 9.20 23.97
CA VAL A 77 20.22 8.17 24.99
C VAL A 77 20.56 6.81 24.36
N GLY A 78 19.91 6.43 23.26
CA GLY A 78 20.23 5.21 22.52
C GLY A 78 21.65 5.24 21.97
N MET A 79 22.05 6.35 21.35
CA MET A 79 23.40 6.56 20.83
C MET A 79 24.47 6.53 21.93
N LEU A 80 24.16 7.10 23.10
CA LEU A 80 25.02 6.97 24.29
C LEU A 80 25.19 5.52 24.74
N GLY A 81 24.09 4.75 24.76
CA GLY A 81 24.13 3.33 25.10
C GLY A 81 25.00 2.54 24.14
N ILE A 82 24.85 2.78 22.84
CA ILE A 82 25.65 2.13 21.79
C ILE A 82 27.13 2.51 21.92
N GLN A 83 27.45 3.79 22.11
CA GLN A 83 28.82 4.23 22.33
C GLN A 83 29.43 3.57 23.57
N ALA A 84 28.70 3.50 24.69
CA ALA A 84 29.19 2.90 25.92
C ALA A 84 29.49 1.40 25.77
N LEU A 85 28.75 0.70 24.90
CA LEU A 85 28.90 -0.73 24.66
C LEU A 85 29.98 -1.06 23.63
N THR A 86 30.16 -0.21 22.62
CA THR A 86 31.07 -0.44 21.49
C THR A 86 32.43 0.27 21.67
N GLY A 87 32.48 1.32 22.48
CA GLY A 87 33.62 2.23 22.59
C GLY A 87 33.78 3.21 21.43
N LEU A 88 32.95 3.12 20.38
CA LEU A 88 33.03 3.93 19.17
C LEU A 88 32.24 5.23 19.31
N GLN A 89 32.78 6.34 18.78
CA GLN A 89 32.04 7.61 18.69
C GLN A 89 30.93 7.50 17.64
N PRO A 90 29.81 8.25 17.78
CA PRO A 90 28.69 8.18 16.85
C PRO A 90 29.02 8.39 15.36
N HIS A 91 30.07 9.14 15.04
CA HIS A 91 30.49 9.40 13.65
C HIS A 91 31.34 8.25 13.06
N GLU A 92 31.85 7.37 13.91
CA GLU A 92 32.62 6.18 13.51
C GLU A 92 31.70 4.97 13.28
N LEU A 93 30.45 5.05 13.74
CA LEU A 93 29.46 4.00 13.53
C LEU A 93 28.94 4.06 12.09
N PRO A 94 29.07 2.96 11.31
CA PRO A 94 28.51 2.91 9.99
C PRO A 94 26.99 2.99 10.06
N LYS A 95 26.41 3.66 9.08
CA LYS A 95 24.97 3.70 8.88
C LYS A 95 24.63 2.89 7.66
N ASP A 96 23.50 2.20 7.72
CA ASP A 96 22.97 1.55 6.54
C ASP A 96 22.64 2.64 5.50
N PRO A 97 23.16 2.54 4.27
CA PRO A 97 22.94 3.54 3.24
C PRO A 97 21.49 3.57 2.72
N THR A 98 20.66 2.58 3.06
CA THR A 98 19.28 2.44 2.59
C THR A 98 18.25 3.09 3.53
N ASP A 99 18.43 2.98 4.84
CA ASP A 99 17.48 3.51 5.84
C ASP A 99 18.11 4.47 6.86
N GLY A 100 19.43 4.63 6.84
CA GLY A 100 20.16 5.51 7.76
C GLY A 100 20.26 4.97 9.19
N GLU A 101 19.88 3.71 9.43
CA GLU A 101 19.99 3.05 10.73
C GLU A 101 21.45 2.82 11.12
N VAL A 102 21.72 2.89 12.42
CA VAL A 102 23.07 2.72 12.95
C VAL A 102 23.41 1.24 13.03
N ILE A 103 24.41 0.80 12.28
CA ILE A 103 24.89 -0.58 12.31
C ILE A 103 25.95 -0.67 13.41
N TRP A 104 25.61 -1.30 14.55
CA TRP A 104 26.50 -1.38 15.72
C TRP A 104 26.58 -2.77 16.40
N ARG A 105 25.68 -3.70 16.06
CA ARG A 105 25.57 -5.00 16.74
C ARG A 105 26.86 -5.84 16.67
N ASN A 106 27.63 -5.71 15.59
CA ASN A 106 28.87 -6.46 15.37
C ASN A 106 30.02 -6.04 16.31
N TRP A 107 29.91 -4.89 16.99
CA TRP A 107 30.96 -4.34 17.84
C TRP A 107 30.69 -4.53 19.35
N ALA A 108 29.57 -5.15 19.74
CA ALA A 108 29.21 -5.34 21.14
C ALA A 108 28.49 -6.67 21.40
N ASN A 109 28.92 -7.40 22.44
CA ASN A 109 28.26 -8.62 22.89
C ASN A 109 27.23 -8.31 23.99
N VAL A 110 25.96 -8.20 23.61
CA VAL A 110 24.83 -7.91 24.51
C VAL A 110 23.68 -8.89 24.29
N SER A 111 22.73 -8.93 25.23
CA SER A 111 21.50 -9.71 25.05
C SER A 111 20.65 -9.15 23.92
N ASP A 112 19.92 -10.02 23.22
CA ASP A 112 19.07 -9.60 22.09
C ASP A 112 17.99 -8.61 22.53
N LYS A 113 17.48 -8.76 23.75
CA LYS A 113 16.54 -7.80 24.33
C LYS A 113 17.14 -6.39 24.43
N LEU A 114 18.36 -6.27 24.94
CA LEU A 114 19.02 -4.97 25.05
C LEU A 114 19.34 -4.39 23.66
N ALA A 115 19.79 -5.25 22.73
CA ALA A 115 20.05 -4.85 21.35
C ALA A 115 18.79 -4.31 20.65
N LEU A 116 17.66 -5.01 20.78
CA LEU A 116 16.38 -4.59 20.21
C LEU A 116 15.90 -3.25 20.77
N VAL A 117 16.03 -3.04 22.08
CA VAL A 117 15.69 -1.75 22.70
C VAL A 117 16.58 -0.64 22.16
N LEU A 118 17.90 -0.85 22.10
CA LEU A 118 18.82 0.18 21.61
C LEU A 118 18.63 0.48 20.12
N ASN A 119 18.40 -0.52 19.26
CA ASN A 119 18.05 -0.32 17.85
C ASN A 119 16.80 0.56 17.73
N LYS A 120 15.73 0.19 18.45
CA LYS A 120 14.50 0.97 18.45
C LYS A 120 14.71 2.38 19.00
N MET A 121 15.58 2.56 19.99
CA MET A 121 15.90 3.90 20.50
C MET A 121 16.59 4.78 19.46
N VAL A 122 17.38 4.22 18.53
CA VAL A 122 18.17 4.98 17.54
C VAL A 122 17.64 4.94 16.12
N ASN A 123 16.42 4.45 15.90
CA ASN A 123 15.78 4.49 14.58
C ASN A 123 15.82 5.90 13.98
N TYR A 124 16.17 5.97 12.69
CA TYR A 124 16.35 7.23 11.97
C TYR A 124 15.09 8.09 12.04
N HIS A 125 13.93 7.49 11.73
CA HIS A 125 12.63 8.14 11.83
C HIS A 125 12.12 8.18 13.29
N PHE A 126 11.80 9.38 13.78
CA PHE A 126 11.40 9.61 15.17
C PHE A 126 10.10 8.94 15.61
N ARG A 127 9.27 8.49 14.66
CA ARG A 127 8.00 7.80 14.92
C ARG A 127 8.19 6.32 15.26
N ASP A 128 9.32 5.74 14.83
CA ASP A 128 9.65 4.33 15.07
C ASP A 128 10.44 4.14 16.36
N ARG A 129 10.82 5.25 17.02
CA ARG A 129 11.44 5.26 18.34
C ARG A 129 10.41 5.12 19.45
N TYR A 130 10.88 4.84 20.67
CA TYR A 130 10.01 4.99 21.84
C TYR A 130 9.55 6.45 21.97
N PRO A 131 8.24 6.71 22.12
CA PRO A 131 7.69 8.06 22.27
C PRO A 131 8.29 8.85 23.44
N SER A 132 8.76 8.15 24.49
CA SER A 132 9.38 8.78 25.65
C SER A 132 10.43 7.88 26.32
N ALA A 133 11.29 8.50 27.13
CA ALA A 133 12.25 7.78 27.98
C ALA A 133 11.58 6.86 29.01
N VAL A 134 10.31 7.12 29.38
CA VAL A 134 9.56 6.23 30.29
C VAL A 134 9.28 4.90 29.59
N GLU A 135 8.81 4.95 28.34
CA GLU A 135 8.51 3.75 27.57
C GLU A 135 9.76 2.96 27.19
N ALA A 136 10.84 3.66 26.82
CA ALA A 136 12.14 3.03 26.60
C ALA A 136 12.64 2.29 27.86
N LEU A 137 12.45 2.88 29.04
CA LEU A 137 12.83 2.27 30.32
C LEU A 137 11.96 1.06 30.67
N GLU A 138 10.65 1.11 30.42
CA GLU A 138 9.77 -0.05 30.62
C GLU A 138 10.18 -1.24 29.74
N ALA A 139 10.60 -0.99 28.50
CA ALA A 139 11.05 -2.05 27.59
C ALA A 139 12.30 -2.79 28.10
N LEU A 140 13.12 -2.16 28.93
CA LEU A 140 14.31 -2.77 29.54
C LEU A 140 13.99 -3.69 30.73
N LYS A 141 12.82 -3.55 31.37
CA LYS A 141 12.46 -4.34 32.56
C LYS A 141 12.09 -5.78 32.20
N PRO A 142 12.45 -6.79 33.01
CA PRO A 142 12.03 -8.17 32.79
C PRO A 142 10.49 -8.32 32.88
N SER A 143 9.89 -9.04 31.94
CA SER A 143 8.45 -9.34 31.94
C SER A 143 8.13 -10.39 33.02
N ALA A 144 7.09 -10.17 33.83
CA ALA A 144 6.62 -11.18 34.79
C ALA A 144 6.05 -12.41 34.05
N PRO A 145 6.22 -13.64 34.58
CA PRO A 145 5.75 -14.86 33.92
C PRO A 145 4.21 -14.93 33.89
N GLN A 146 3.62 -15.04 32.70
CA GLN A 146 2.18 -15.30 32.52
C GLN A 146 1.85 -16.79 32.72
N GLN A 147 0.81 -17.06 33.52
CA GLN A 147 0.26 -18.39 33.76
C GLN A 147 -0.42 -18.95 32.50
N ARG A 148 -0.17 -20.24 32.21
CA ARG A 148 -0.79 -20.99 31.10
C ARG A 148 -2.24 -21.33 31.46
N GLN A 149 -3.20 -20.91 30.64
CA GLN A 149 -4.56 -21.48 30.64
C GLN A 149 -4.64 -22.64 29.63
N SER A 150 -5.32 -23.71 30.05
CA SER A 150 -5.48 -24.99 29.38
C SER A 150 -6.49 -24.94 28.21
N LYS A 151 -6.22 -25.74 27.17
CA LYS A 151 -7.06 -25.95 25.98
C LYS A 151 -8.02 -27.14 26.22
N PRO A 152 -9.26 -27.18 25.65
CA PRO A 152 -10.15 -28.33 25.80
C PRO A 152 -9.81 -29.48 24.82
N THR A 153 -10.01 -30.71 25.31
CA THR A 153 -9.78 -32.00 24.65
C THR A 153 -10.94 -32.39 23.72
N ILE A 154 -10.66 -32.82 22.48
CA ILE A 154 -11.56 -33.64 21.66
C ILE A 154 -10.82 -34.94 21.28
N GLN A 155 -11.47 -36.07 21.51
CA GLN A 155 -10.99 -37.44 21.33
C GLN A 155 -10.72 -37.79 19.85
N GLN A 156 -9.61 -38.49 19.59
CA GLN A 156 -9.29 -39.11 18.30
C GLN A 156 -9.40 -40.63 18.37
N THR A 157 -10.09 -41.24 17.40
CA THR A 157 -9.98 -42.67 17.05
C THR A 157 -8.87 -42.85 15.98
N PRO A 158 -8.11 -43.96 15.99
CA PRO A 158 -6.94 -44.11 15.12
C PRO A 158 -7.25 -44.82 13.79
N PRO A 159 -6.58 -44.48 12.67
CA PRO A 159 -6.50 -45.35 11.50
C PRO A 159 -5.12 -46.03 11.35
N LEU A 160 -5.17 -47.22 10.74
CA LEU A 160 -4.06 -48.15 10.49
C LEU A 160 -2.94 -47.58 9.59
N ILE A 161 -1.70 -47.96 9.92
CA ILE A 161 -0.50 -47.82 9.09
C ILE A 161 -0.37 -49.00 8.12
N LYS A 162 -0.03 -48.73 6.85
CA LYS A 162 0.83 -49.62 6.06
C LYS A 162 2.05 -48.86 5.53
N ILE A 163 3.19 -49.48 5.79
CA ILE A 163 4.58 -49.07 5.61
C ILE A 163 4.96 -49.09 4.12
N ILE A 164 5.90 -48.22 3.71
CA ILE A 164 7.17 -48.56 3.00
C ILE A 164 8.00 -47.27 2.81
N SER A 165 9.12 -47.22 3.54
CA SER A 165 10.32 -46.36 3.36
C SER A 165 11.13 -46.86 2.12
N PRO A 166 12.18 -46.19 1.56
CA PRO A 166 13.17 -45.38 2.30
C PRO A 166 13.90 -44.21 1.58
N ASN A 167 14.26 -43.21 2.40
CA ASN A 167 15.62 -42.68 2.65
C ASN A 167 16.52 -42.21 1.48
N ARG A 168 17.01 -40.95 1.58
CA ARG A 168 18.45 -40.64 1.37
C ARG A 168 18.84 -39.28 1.96
N SER A 169 19.91 -39.30 2.77
CA SER A 169 20.62 -38.15 3.34
C SER A 169 21.96 -37.91 2.62
N ARG A 170 22.21 -36.62 2.33
CA ARG A 170 23.47 -35.85 2.13
C ARG A 170 24.84 -36.58 2.07
N ARG A 171 25.70 -36.17 1.12
CA ARG A 171 26.89 -35.25 1.32
C ARG A 171 27.88 -35.22 0.13
N LYS A 172 28.39 -33.99 -0.15
CA LYS A 172 29.72 -33.60 -0.76
C LYS A 172 29.92 -33.97 -2.25
N MET A 173 30.70 -33.30 -3.12
CA MET A 173 31.59 -32.12 -3.15
C MET A 173 32.00 -31.88 -4.63
N ILE A 174 32.39 -30.64 -4.98
CA ILE A 174 33.47 -30.25 -5.93
C ILE A 174 33.24 -30.29 -7.47
N GLN A 175 33.37 -29.06 -8.03
CA GLN A 175 34.07 -28.58 -9.26
C GLN A 175 34.04 -29.42 -10.55
N ALA A 176 33.67 -28.79 -11.68
CA ALA A 176 34.63 -28.12 -12.57
C ALA A 176 34.00 -27.76 -13.93
N VAL A 177 34.44 -26.60 -14.42
CA VAL A 177 34.43 -26.02 -15.77
C VAL A 177 34.50 -27.03 -16.93
N GLY A 178 33.81 -26.74 -18.03
CA GLY A 178 34.15 -27.32 -19.33
C GLY A 178 33.16 -27.01 -20.46
N PHE A 179 33.48 -25.97 -21.23
CA PHE A 179 32.96 -25.70 -22.57
C PHE A 179 33.06 -26.93 -23.49
N VAL A 180 32.12 -27.04 -24.45
CA VAL A 180 32.22 -27.40 -25.89
C VAL A 180 30.78 -27.73 -26.31
N GLY A 181 30.12 -27.08 -27.26
CA GLY A 181 30.61 -26.54 -28.52
C GLY A 181 30.15 -27.45 -29.65
N ALA A 182 29.33 -26.90 -30.55
CA ALA A 182 28.88 -27.47 -31.84
C ALA A 182 27.97 -28.72 -31.74
N GLY A 183 26.87 -28.83 -32.48
CA GLY A 183 26.55 -28.24 -33.78
C GLY A 183 26.24 -29.38 -34.75
N LEU A 184 25.27 -29.13 -35.64
CA LEU A 184 24.81 -29.97 -36.76
C LEU A 184 23.91 -31.15 -36.32
N GLY A 185 22.65 -31.28 -36.73
CA GLY A 185 22.05 -30.87 -38.00
C GLY A 185 22.03 -32.07 -38.94
N LEU A 186 20.86 -32.70 -39.11
CA LEU A 186 20.42 -33.29 -40.38
C LEU A 186 18.99 -33.81 -40.24
N ALA A 187 18.11 -33.21 -41.03
CA ALA A 187 16.84 -33.77 -41.47
C ALA A 187 17.09 -35.00 -42.36
N ILE A 188 16.12 -35.93 -42.43
CA ILE A 188 15.69 -36.61 -43.66
C ILE A 188 14.45 -37.51 -43.35
N VAL A 189 13.35 -37.15 -44.02
CA VAL A 189 12.42 -38.00 -44.78
C VAL A 189 11.51 -39.03 -44.06
N VAL A 190 10.22 -38.68 -44.11
CA VAL A 190 8.95 -39.46 -44.05
C VAL A 190 8.88 -40.41 -45.27
N PRO A 191 8.32 -41.67 -45.25
CA PRO A 191 6.86 -41.83 -45.22
C PRO A 191 6.20 -43.17 -44.75
N ARG A 192 4.94 -42.99 -44.30
CA ARG A 192 3.71 -43.78 -44.52
C ARG A 192 3.75 -45.32 -44.49
N PHE A 193 2.91 -45.93 -43.66
CA PHE A 193 1.62 -46.58 -44.01
C PHE A 193 1.16 -47.56 -42.92
N TRP A 194 -0.03 -47.35 -42.34
CA TRP A 194 -1.09 -48.38 -42.32
C TRP A 194 -2.46 -47.77 -41.95
N ARG A 195 -3.46 -48.21 -42.72
CA ARG A 195 -4.90 -47.96 -42.63
C ARG A 195 -5.58 -49.33 -42.56
N PHE A 196 -6.87 -49.32 -42.20
CA PHE A 196 -7.89 -50.40 -42.09
C PHE A 196 -8.07 -50.96 -40.68
N GLY A 197 -9.29 -51.13 -40.16
CA GLY A 197 -10.66 -50.93 -40.67
C GLY A 197 -11.64 -51.11 -39.50
N LEU A 198 -12.67 -50.27 -39.39
CA LEU A 198 -14.10 -50.55 -39.61
C LEU A 198 -14.74 -51.67 -38.77
N GLY A 199 -15.83 -51.31 -38.08
CA GLY A 199 -16.82 -52.23 -37.50
C GLY A 199 -17.87 -51.52 -36.64
N GLN A 200 -18.99 -51.11 -37.24
CA GLN A 200 -20.23 -50.67 -36.57
C GLN A 200 -21.01 -51.88 -36.02
N THR A 201 -21.76 -51.71 -34.92
CA THR A 201 -23.19 -52.10 -34.76
C THR A 201 -23.78 -51.55 -33.45
N THR A 202 -24.92 -50.86 -33.55
CA THR A 202 -25.97 -50.58 -32.53
C THR A 202 -27.11 -51.64 -32.64
N PRO A 203 -28.29 -51.57 -31.97
CA PRO A 203 -28.77 -50.97 -30.69
C PRO A 203 -29.59 -51.98 -29.82
N THR A 204 -30.20 -51.56 -28.68
CA THR A 204 -31.65 -51.70 -28.33
C THR A 204 -31.99 -51.76 -26.81
N SER A 205 -33.08 -51.05 -26.46
CA SER A 205 -34.10 -51.20 -25.37
C SER A 205 -33.94 -50.66 -23.93
N THR A 206 -34.79 -49.67 -23.67
CA THR A 206 -35.47 -49.05 -22.48
C THR A 206 -36.33 -50.09 -21.68
N PRO A 207 -37.00 -49.85 -20.51
CA PRO A 207 -37.61 -48.58 -20.06
C PRO A 207 -37.77 -48.23 -18.54
N ALA A 208 -38.20 -46.95 -18.34
CA ALA A 208 -39.05 -46.34 -17.27
C ALA A 208 -38.55 -46.37 -15.80
N SER A 209 -38.74 -45.35 -14.95
CA SER A 209 -39.90 -44.47 -14.75
C SER A 209 -39.56 -43.15 -14.02
N THR A 210 -40.32 -42.10 -14.34
CA THR A 210 -40.50 -40.84 -13.58
C THR A 210 -41.62 -41.04 -12.54
N PRO A 211 -41.82 -40.11 -11.57
CA PRO A 211 -42.93 -39.18 -11.81
C PRO A 211 -42.64 -37.72 -11.43
N THR A 212 -43.22 -36.87 -12.27
CA THR A 212 -43.45 -35.43 -12.17
C THR A 212 -44.47 -35.09 -11.08
N SER A 213 -44.34 -33.95 -10.40
CA SER A 213 -45.52 -33.17 -9.98
C SER A 213 -45.21 -31.67 -9.75
N THR A 214 -45.96 -30.85 -10.49
CA THR A 214 -46.38 -29.45 -10.28
C THR A 214 -47.57 -29.29 -11.27
N PRO A 215 -48.53 -28.34 -11.18
CA PRO A 215 -48.71 -27.19 -10.26
C PRO A 215 -50.17 -26.98 -9.77
N ALA A 216 -50.39 -26.04 -8.84
CA ALA A 216 -51.63 -25.25 -8.60
C ALA A 216 -51.49 -24.57 -7.21
N SER A 217 -51.97 -23.38 -6.87
CA SER A 217 -52.66 -22.26 -7.54
C SER A 217 -52.86 -21.20 -6.43
N THR A 218 -52.78 -19.92 -6.79
CA THR A 218 -53.09 -18.73 -5.96
C THR A 218 -54.57 -18.70 -5.51
N PRO A 219 -54.92 -17.98 -4.43
CA PRO A 219 -55.51 -16.62 -4.59
C PRO A 219 -54.97 -15.63 -3.53
N THR A 220 -54.51 -14.43 -3.87
CA THR A 220 -55.27 -13.17 -4.07
C THR A 220 -56.26 -12.83 -2.95
N SER A 221 -55.90 -11.86 -2.10
CA SER A 221 -56.85 -10.84 -1.61
C SER A 221 -56.14 -9.56 -1.14
N THR A 222 -56.51 -8.46 -1.79
CA THR A 222 -56.43 -7.07 -1.32
C THR A 222 -57.87 -6.55 -1.37
N PRO A 223 -58.33 -5.77 -0.37
CA PRO A 223 -58.75 -4.39 -0.66
C PRO A 223 -58.34 -3.41 0.47
N ALA A 224 -57.71 -2.27 0.19
CA ALA A 224 -58.28 -0.96 -0.18
C ALA A 224 -58.57 -0.01 1.02
N SER A 225 -57.75 1.06 1.09
CA SER A 225 -58.04 2.49 1.39
C SER A 225 -58.97 2.95 2.54
N THR A 226 -58.37 3.71 3.49
CA THR A 226 -58.63 5.11 3.97
C THR A 226 -60.09 5.54 4.30
N PRO A 227 -60.42 6.26 5.41
CA PRO A 227 -59.89 7.60 5.73
C PRO A 227 -59.74 8.08 7.20
N THR A 228 -58.83 9.06 7.35
CA THR A 228 -58.85 10.33 8.12
C THR A 228 -59.62 10.45 9.45
N ALA A 229 -58.93 10.87 10.54
CA ALA A 229 -59.31 12.03 11.38
C ALA A 229 -58.29 12.33 12.51
N THR A 230 -57.99 13.62 12.68
CA THR A 230 -57.24 14.27 13.78
C THR A 230 -58.15 14.51 15.00
N PRO A 231 -57.62 14.63 16.24
CA PRO A 231 -57.55 15.95 16.92
C PRO A 231 -56.20 16.15 17.68
N ALA A 232 -55.49 17.25 17.48
CA ALA A 232 -55.54 18.53 18.23
C ALA A 232 -54.99 18.50 19.68
N SER A 233 -53.74 18.99 19.82
CA SER A 233 -53.17 19.98 20.79
C SER A 233 -53.61 19.96 22.28
N THR A 234 -52.72 20.15 23.28
CA THR A 234 -51.89 21.35 23.57
C THR A 234 -50.91 21.05 24.77
N PRO A 235 -50.11 21.99 25.34
CA PRO A 235 -48.65 22.05 25.20
C PRO A 235 -47.87 21.81 26.51
N THR A 236 -46.57 21.48 26.40
CA THR A 236 -45.63 21.81 27.48
C THR A 236 -44.31 22.32 26.89
N SER A 237 -43.87 23.43 27.48
CA SER A 237 -42.84 24.37 27.07
C SER A 237 -41.40 23.87 27.14
N THR A 238 -40.62 24.43 26.22
CA THR A 238 -39.16 24.47 25.98
C THR A 238 -38.32 24.83 27.23
N PRO A 239 -37.00 24.56 27.24
CA PRO A 239 -36.07 25.56 26.72
C PRO A 239 -35.08 25.03 25.67
N ALA A 240 -34.69 25.96 24.80
CA ALA A 240 -33.98 25.77 23.56
C ALA A 240 -32.56 25.23 23.78
N ALA A 241 -32.24 24.12 23.11
CA ALA A 241 -30.86 23.81 22.77
C ALA A 241 -30.51 24.60 21.50
N THR A 242 -29.65 25.60 21.66
CA THR A 242 -28.97 26.29 20.57
C THR A 242 -28.30 25.23 19.68
N PRO A 243 -28.51 25.22 18.35
CA PRO A 243 -27.71 24.36 17.50
C PRO A 243 -26.27 24.88 17.57
N ILE A 244 -25.39 24.10 18.19
CA ILE A 244 -23.95 24.25 18.00
C ILE A 244 -23.71 23.85 16.55
N SER A 245 -23.68 24.86 15.67
CA SER A 245 -23.11 24.73 14.35
C SER A 245 -21.67 24.26 14.53
N THR A 246 -21.41 23.00 14.22
CA THR A 246 -20.08 22.50 13.97
C THR A 246 -19.45 23.41 12.93
N PRO A 247 -18.33 24.10 13.20
CA PRO A 247 -17.64 24.80 12.13
C PRO A 247 -17.18 23.74 11.14
N ALA A 248 -17.65 23.85 9.90
CA ALA A 248 -17.16 23.07 8.79
C ALA A 248 -15.62 23.13 8.81
N SER A 249 -14.98 21.96 8.80
CA SER A 249 -13.56 21.79 8.54
C SER A 249 -13.29 22.22 7.10
N THR A 250 -13.24 23.52 6.87
CA THR A 250 -13.07 24.14 5.54
C THR A 250 -12.17 25.38 5.62
N PRO A 251 -10.87 25.25 5.95
CA PRO A 251 -9.91 26.26 5.48
C PRO A 251 -8.85 25.73 4.52
N GLU A 252 -8.55 24.43 4.49
CA GLU A 252 -7.32 23.93 3.84
C GLU A 252 -7.46 23.24 2.49
N ILE A 253 -8.62 22.63 2.20
CA ILE A 253 -8.96 22.25 0.81
C ILE A 253 -8.88 23.50 -0.10
N THR A 254 -9.20 24.67 0.45
CA THR A 254 -9.23 25.96 -0.24
C THR A 254 -7.90 26.41 -0.84
N ARG A 255 -6.73 25.94 -0.36
CA ARG A 255 -5.41 26.43 -0.86
C ARG A 255 -4.81 25.63 -2.01
N LEU A 256 -5.12 24.33 -2.13
CA LEU A 256 -4.82 23.58 -3.36
C LEU A 256 -6.00 23.64 -4.35
N ALA A 257 -7.23 23.79 -3.85
CA ALA A 257 -8.42 23.91 -4.70
C ALA A 257 -8.53 25.25 -5.43
N SER A 258 -7.77 26.28 -5.04
CA SER A 258 -7.86 27.61 -5.66
C SER A 258 -7.33 27.68 -7.11
N ASN A 259 -6.63 26.64 -7.59
CA ASN A 259 -6.07 26.56 -8.94
C ASN A 259 -6.55 25.33 -9.72
N LEU A 260 -7.66 24.70 -9.31
CA LEU A 260 -8.21 23.58 -10.05
C LEU A 260 -8.76 24.05 -11.40
N LYS A 261 -8.35 23.36 -12.45
CA LYS A 261 -8.91 23.41 -13.80
C LYS A 261 -9.91 22.27 -13.94
N THR A 262 -10.74 22.32 -14.96
CA THR A 262 -11.64 21.22 -15.33
C THR A 262 -11.21 20.67 -16.69
N PHE A 263 -11.29 19.36 -16.87
CA PHE A 263 -11.15 18.72 -18.18
C PHE A 263 -12.34 17.81 -18.44
N GLN A 264 -12.74 17.75 -19.70
CA GLN A 264 -13.81 16.88 -20.19
C GLN A 264 -13.19 15.61 -20.77
N PHE A 265 -13.86 14.47 -20.58
CA PHE A 265 -13.46 13.20 -21.15
C PHE A 265 -14.68 12.30 -21.40
N GLU A 266 -14.49 11.28 -22.23
CA GLU A 266 -15.52 10.26 -22.48
C GLU A 266 -15.14 8.96 -21.77
N THR A 267 -16.01 8.45 -20.92
CA THR A 267 -15.90 7.10 -20.34
C THR A 267 -16.85 6.13 -21.04
N VAL A 268 -16.48 4.85 -21.09
CA VAL A 268 -17.23 3.83 -21.83
C VAL A 268 -17.51 2.61 -20.95
N THR A 269 -18.58 1.89 -21.24
CA THR A 269 -18.83 0.54 -20.70
C THR A 269 -19.06 -0.45 -21.82
N VAL A 270 -18.83 -1.72 -21.54
CA VAL A 270 -19.01 -2.83 -22.48
C VAL A 270 -20.04 -3.83 -21.99
N ASN A 271 -20.65 -4.55 -22.93
CA ASN A 271 -21.40 -5.77 -22.62
C ASN A 271 -20.46 -6.96 -22.33
N THR A 272 -21.03 -8.13 -22.02
CA THR A 272 -20.25 -9.34 -21.69
C THR A 272 -19.41 -9.89 -22.84
N GLN A 273 -19.65 -9.45 -24.08
CA GLN A 273 -18.85 -9.77 -25.26
C GLN A 273 -17.76 -8.73 -25.53
N GLY A 274 -17.61 -7.70 -24.68
CA GLY A 274 -16.60 -6.65 -24.84
C GLY A 274 -16.95 -5.58 -25.88
N SER A 275 -18.19 -5.55 -26.40
CA SER A 275 -18.64 -4.48 -27.28
C SER A 275 -19.12 -3.28 -26.47
N ILE A 276 -18.68 -2.07 -26.84
CA ILE A 276 -19.11 -0.83 -26.19
C ILE A 276 -20.64 -0.70 -26.31
N ASN A 277 -21.31 -0.60 -25.16
CA ASN A 277 -22.77 -0.48 -25.08
C ASN A 277 -23.23 0.87 -24.50
N ASN A 278 -22.31 1.66 -23.95
CA ASN A 278 -22.60 2.99 -23.43
C ASN A 278 -21.36 3.89 -23.50
N ARG A 279 -21.58 5.18 -23.71
CA ARG A 279 -20.58 6.25 -23.67
C ARG A 279 -21.15 7.40 -22.86
N ARG A 280 -20.36 7.99 -21.96
CA ARG A 280 -20.76 9.15 -21.17
C ARG A 280 -19.67 10.20 -21.24
N ASN A 281 -20.07 11.44 -21.51
CA ASN A 281 -19.21 12.59 -21.32
C ASN A 281 -19.26 12.97 -19.84
N GLU A 282 -18.10 13.05 -19.23
CA GLU A 282 -17.91 13.38 -17.82
C GLU A 282 -16.84 14.47 -17.72
N GLU A 283 -16.81 15.16 -16.58
CA GLU A 283 -15.78 16.13 -16.26
C GLU A 283 -15.14 15.83 -14.92
N ALA A 284 -13.87 16.21 -14.79
CA ALA A 284 -13.18 16.15 -13.52
C ALA A 284 -12.33 17.40 -13.30
N ASN A 285 -12.18 17.77 -12.02
CA ASN A 285 -11.27 18.81 -11.60
C ASN A 285 -9.87 18.25 -11.46
N TYR A 286 -8.86 19.03 -11.85
CA TYR A 286 -7.46 18.66 -11.74
C TYR A 286 -6.58 19.90 -11.55
N PHE A 287 -5.36 19.71 -11.08
CA PHE A 287 -4.31 20.73 -11.22
C PHE A 287 -3.09 20.16 -11.93
N GLU A 288 -2.29 21.05 -12.49
CA GLU A 288 -1.00 20.71 -13.09
C GLU A 288 0.11 21.13 -12.12
N GLU A 289 0.98 20.18 -11.78
CA GLU A 289 2.24 20.47 -11.11
C GLU A 289 3.33 20.69 -12.16
N ASP A 290 4.03 21.81 -12.08
CA ASP A 290 5.17 22.09 -12.96
C ASP A 290 6.43 21.40 -12.42
N LEU A 291 6.95 20.43 -13.17
CA LEU A 291 8.19 19.73 -12.83
C LEU A 291 9.43 20.45 -13.40
N GLY A 292 9.24 21.53 -14.16
CA GLY A 292 10.26 22.29 -14.87
C GLY A 292 10.52 21.75 -16.26
N ASN A 293 11.21 22.56 -17.07
CA ASN A 293 11.55 22.23 -18.47
C ASN A 293 10.34 21.89 -19.36
N GLY A 294 9.16 22.43 -19.06
CA GLY A 294 7.94 22.17 -19.82
C GLY A 294 7.28 20.81 -19.50
N VAL A 295 7.76 20.09 -18.49
CA VAL A 295 7.18 18.81 -18.06
C VAL A 295 6.20 19.06 -16.92
N THR A 296 4.97 18.58 -17.06
CA THR A 296 3.91 18.72 -16.05
C THR A 296 3.43 17.37 -15.53
N LEU A 297 2.87 17.38 -14.32
CA LEU A 297 2.17 16.25 -13.71
C LEU A 297 0.72 16.66 -13.41
N GLU A 298 -0.22 16.07 -14.15
CA GLU A 298 -1.66 16.28 -13.95
C GLU A 298 -2.17 15.44 -12.78
N MET A 299 -2.81 16.09 -11.81
CA MET A 299 -3.35 15.50 -10.59
C MET A 299 -4.85 15.73 -10.50
N VAL A 300 -5.64 14.67 -10.61
CA VAL A 300 -7.10 14.69 -10.62
C VAL A 300 -7.65 14.68 -9.19
N GLN A 301 -8.65 15.51 -8.93
CA GLN A 301 -9.37 15.54 -7.66
C GLN A 301 -10.29 14.34 -7.55
N ILE A 302 -10.00 13.48 -6.59
CA ILE A 302 -10.80 12.31 -6.26
C ILE A 302 -11.73 12.70 -5.09
N PRO A 303 -13.06 12.59 -5.27
CA PRO A 303 -14.01 12.98 -4.23
C PRO A 303 -13.90 12.06 -3.01
N GLU A 304 -14.37 12.53 -1.86
CA GLU A 304 -14.58 11.64 -0.73
C GLU A 304 -15.72 10.66 -1.01
N GLY A 305 -15.68 9.49 -0.39
CA GLY A 305 -16.80 8.55 -0.49
C GLY A 305 -16.54 7.22 0.20
N THR A 306 -17.59 6.40 0.26
CA THR A 306 -17.52 5.04 0.80
C THR A 306 -17.75 4.03 -0.30
N PHE A 307 -16.93 2.98 -0.35
CA PHE A 307 -17.07 1.90 -1.32
C PHE A 307 -16.88 0.53 -0.68
N ARG A 308 -17.21 -0.52 -1.43
CA ARG A 308 -16.98 -1.91 -1.04
C ARG A 308 -15.64 -2.38 -1.63
N MET A 309 -14.64 -2.55 -0.77
CA MET A 309 -13.29 -2.99 -1.15
C MET A 309 -13.21 -4.52 -1.15
N GLY A 310 -12.48 -5.08 -2.12
CA GLY A 310 -12.38 -6.52 -2.37
C GLY A 310 -13.43 -7.05 -3.36
N SER A 311 -13.45 -8.36 -3.59
CA SER A 311 -14.34 -9.01 -4.57
C SER A 311 -15.47 -9.82 -3.91
N PRO A 312 -16.70 -9.81 -4.46
CA PRO A 312 -17.78 -10.64 -3.96
C PRO A 312 -17.48 -12.12 -4.23
N GLU A 313 -18.11 -13.02 -3.49
CA GLU A 313 -17.80 -14.46 -3.54
C GLU A 313 -18.07 -15.11 -4.90
N ASP A 314 -18.99 -14.54 -5.67
CA ASP A 314 -19.40 -15.00 -7.01
C ASP A 314 -18.65 -14.31 -8.15
N GLU A 315 -17.73 -13.37 -7.86
CA GLU A 315 -16.90 -12.76 -8.91
C GLU A 315 -16.00 -13.81 -9.58
N THR A 316 -16.11 -13.90 -10.91
CA THR A 316 -15.39 -14.89 -11.69
C THR A 316 -13.86 -14.67 -11.58
N GLN A 317 -13.11 -15.75 -11.37
CA GLN A 317 -11.63 -15.71 -11.26
C GLN A 317 -11.10 -14.79 -10.14
N ARG A 318 -11.89 -14.58 -9.08
CA ARG A 318 -11.43 -13.96 -7.83
C ARG A 318 -10.36 -14.79 -7.14
N GLU A 319 -9.50 -14.12 -6.39
CA GLU A 319 -8.45 -14.75 -5.58
C GLU A 319 -8.80 -14.71 -4.08
N GLN A 320 -8.14 -15.57 -3.30
CA GLN A 320 -8.42 -15.67 -1.86
C GLN A 320 -8.00 -14.40 -1.11
N ASP A 321 -6.95 -13.70 -1.53
CA ASP A 321 -6.46 -12.51 -0.84
C ASP A 321 -7.36 -11.26 -0.98
N GLU A 322 -8.46 -11.37 -1.74
CA GLU A 322 -9.42 -10.30 -2.03
C GLU A 322 -10.62 -10.28 -1.06
N ASN A 323 -10.61 -11.16 -0.03
CA ASN A 323 -11.67 -11.29 0.97
C ASN A 323 -11.23 -10.78 2.35
N PRO A 324 -12.14 -10.51 3.30
CA PRO A 324 -13.58 -10.31 3.07
C PRO A 324 -13.85 -8.97 2.39
N GLN A 325 -14.97 -8.89 1.67
CA GLN A 325 -15.46 -7.58 1.25
C GLN A 325 -15.87 -6.75 2.46
N HIS A 326 -15.42 -5.50 2.51
CA HIS A 326 -15.69 -4.57 3.62
C HIS A 326 -15.89 -3.14 3.10
N HIS A 327 -16.52 -2.30 3.91
CA HIS A 327 -16.73 -0.90 3.57
C HIS A 327 -15.50 -0.08 3.98
N VAL A 328 -15.06 0.79 3.09
CA VAL A 328 -13.98 1.74 3.35
C VAL A 328 -14.44 3.13 2.96
N THR A 329 -14.26 4.10 3.86
CA THR A 329 -14.53 5.51 3.62
C THR A 329 -13.22 6.22 3.33
N VAL A 330 -13.06 6.69 2.10
CA VAL A 330 -11.86 7.39 1.62
C VAL A 330 -12.13 8.89 1.66
N GLN A 331 -11.25 9.66 2.30
CA GLN A 331 -11.28 11.12 2.28
C GLN A 331 -10.91 11.65 0.91
N GLY A 332 -11.39 12.84 0.52
CA GLY A 332 -11.02 13.44 -0.77
C GLY A 332 -9.52 13.71 -0.88
N PHE A 333 -8.94 13.43 -2.04
CA PHE A 333 -7.50 13.54 -2.29
C PHE A 333 -7.20 13.84 -3.77
N LEU A 334 -5.92 13.99 -4.11
CA LEU A 334 -5.47 14.21 -5.49
C LEU A 334 -4.68 12.98 -5.94
N MET A 335 -4.96 12.45 -7.14
CA MET A 335 -4.24 11.30 -7.72
C MET A 335 -3.71 11.65 -9.11
N GLY A 336 -2.53 11.15 -9.45
CA GLY A 336 -1.98 11.26 -10.80
C GLY A 336 -2.97 10.73 -11.83
N LYS A 337 -3.29 11.57 -12.82
CA LYS A 337 -4.19 11.24 -13.95
C LYS A 337 -3.76 9.96 -14.67
N TYR A 338 -2.45 9.79 -14.73
CA TYR A 338 -1.72 8.68 -15.35
C TYR A 338 -0.76 8.04 -14.36
N GLU A 339 -0.22 6.88 -14.75
CA GLU A 339 1.05 6.36 -14.22
C GLU A 339 2.16 7.41 -14.42
N ILE A 340 3.18 7.44 -13.55
CA ILE A 340 4.32 8.36 -13.72
C ILE A 340 5.04 8.01 -15.02
N THR A 341 5.18 9.00 -15.91
CA THR A 341 5.83 8.81 -17.20
C THR A 341 7.36 8.83 -17.07
N GLN A 342 8.05 8.31 -18.08
CA GLN A 342 9.51 8.31 -18.12
C GLN A 342 10.10 9.72 -18.07
N VAL A 343 9.49 10.68 -18.80
CA VAL A 343 9.96 12.08 -18.80
C VAL A 343 9.76 12.75 -17.44
N GLN A 344 8.65 12.46 -16.74
CA GLN A 344 8.40 12.96 -15.39
C GLN A 344 9.40 12.36 -14.40
N TYR A 345 9.62 11.04 -14.45
CA TYR A 345 10.59 10.36 -13.60
C TYR A 345 11.99 10.94 -13.78
N GLN A 346 12.47 11.01 -15.02
CA GLN A 346 13.79 11.55 -15.36
C GLN A 346 13.95 13.02 -14.95
N THR A 347 12.89 13.82 -15.04
CA THR A 347 12.93 15.23 -14.62
C THR A 347 13.21 15.37 -13.12
N ILE A 348 12.67 14.47 -12.30
CA ILE A 348 12.79 14.50 -10.83
C ILE A 348 14.04 13.76 -10.35
N THR A 349 14.35 12.59 -10.89
CA THR A 349 15.42 11.70 -10.39
C THR A 349 16.73 11.83 -11.15
N ARG A 350 16.69 12.42 -12.36
CA ARG A 350 17.80 12.51 -13.33
C ARG A 350 18.22 11.17 -13.95
N THR A 351 17.42 10.12 -13.79
CA THR A 351 17.65 8.79 -14.37
C THR A 351 16.40 8.28 -15.10
N ASN A 352 16.57 7.32 -16.00
CA ASN A 352 15.44 6.56 -16.57
C ASN A 352 15.82 5.07 -16.59
N PRO A 353 15.25 4.25 -15.68
CA PRO A 353 15.58 2.83 -15.59
C PRO A 353 14.77 1.94 -16.54
N SER A 354 13.80 2.52 -17.25
CA SER A 354 12.84 1.80 -18.09
C SER A 354 13.56 1.02 -19.19
N ARG A 355 13.06 -0.18 -19.47
CA ARG A 355 13.45 -0.99 -20.63
C ARG A 355 12.83 -0.46 -21.91
N PHE A 356 11.52 -0.24 -21.95
CA PHE A 356 10.83 0.34 -23.11
C PHE A 356 11.12 1.83 -23.13
N GLN A 357 11.38 2.43 -24.29
CA GLN A 357 11.78 3.84 -24.38
C GLN A 357 10.68 4.67 -25.02
N GLY A 358 10.25 5.72 -24.33
CA GLY A 358 9.31 6.71 -24.83
C GLY A 358 8.93 7.69 -23.72
N GLU A 359 8.92 8.99 -24.02
CA GLU A 359 8.73 10.04 -23.02
C GLU A 359 7.40 9.89 -22.25
N ASN A 360 6.34 9.51 -22.96
CA ASN A 360 4.98 9.32 -22.43
C ASN A 360 4.65 7.88 -22.03
N LEU A 361 5.59 6.95 -22.17
CA LEU A 361 5.42 5.61 -21.60
C LEU A 361 5.48 5.73 -20.06
N PRO A 362 4.81 4.84 -19.31
CA PRO A 362 5.04 4.75 -17.88
C PRO A 362 6.50 4.40 -17.61
N VAL A 363 7.05 4.96 -16.54
CA VAL A 363 8.32 4.48 -16.00
C VAL A 363 8.11 3.08 -15.46
N GLU A 364 8.96 2.15 -15.88
CA GLU A 364 8.99 0.78 -15.36
C GLU A 364 10.42 0.41 -14.94
N ASN A 365 10.57 -0.80 -14.40
CA ASN A 365 11.84 -1.25 -13.82
C ASN A 365 12.26 -0.40 -12.59
N VAL A 366 11.27 0.11 -11.87
CA VAL A 366 11.42 0.88 -10.62
C VAL A 366 10.94 0.05 -9.44
N SER A 367 11.72 0.08 -8.36
CA SER A 367 11.34 -0.59 -7.12
C SER A 367 10.39 0.27 -6.30
N TRP A 368 9.83 -0.30 -5.24
CA TRP A 368 9.00 0.46 -4.30
C TRP A 368 9.82 1.58 -3.63
N ASP A 369 11.10 1.31 -3.33
CA ASP A 369 12.03 2.28 -2.78
C ASP A 369 12.33 3.42 -3.76
N ASP A 370 12.53 3.11 -5.05
CA ASP A 370 12.72 4.11 -6.10
C ASP A 370 11.48 5.01 -6.23
N ALA A 371 10.28 4.42 -6.13
CA ALA A 371 9.01 5.14 -6.21
C ALA A 371 8.81 6.07 -5.00
N LEU A 372 9.19 5.62 -3.79
CA LEU A 372 9.22 6.46 -2.60
C LEU A 372 10.24 7.61 -2.72
N GLU A 373 11.43 7.33 -3.21
CA GLU A 373 12.46 8.36 -3.42
C GLU A 373 11.97 9.42 -4.42
N PHE A 374 11.30 9.00 -5.50
CA PHE A 374 10.65 9.92 -6.43
C PHE A 374 9.64 10.81 -5.70
N CYS A 375 8.75 10.23 -4.89
CA CYS A 375 7.74 10.99 -4.12
C CYS A 375 8.40 12.01 -3.18
N GLN A 376 9.50 11.63 -2.51
CA GLN A 376 10.26 12.51 -1.62
C GLN A 376 10.90 13.66 -2.38
N LYS A 377 11.57 13.40 -3.51
CA LYS A 377 12.19 14.43 -4.35
C LYS A 377 11.14 15.37 -4.95
N LEU A 378 10.02 14.83 -5.40
CA LEU A 378 8.89 15.62 -5.89
C LEU A 378 8.33 16.53 -4.79
N SER A 379 8.18 15.99 -3.58
CA SER A 379 7.73 16.78 -2.42
C SER A 379 8.70 17.91 -2.07
N GLN A 380 10.00 17.63 -2.04
CA GLN A 380 11.04 18.64 -1.78
C GLN A 380 11.05 19.74 -2.82
N LYS A 381 10.86 19.38 -4.10
CA LYS A 381 10.87 20.31 -5.22
C LYS A 381 9.66 21.24 -5.22
N THR A 382 8.48 20.71 -4.90
CA THR A 382 7.20 21.42 -5.02
C THR A 382 6.75 22.09 -3.71
N GLY A 383 7.30 21.66 -2.57
CA GLY A 383 6.84 22.07 -1.24
C GLY A 383 5.50 21.44 -0.84
N LYS A 384 4.96 20.50 -1.62
CA LYS A 384 3.73 19.74 -1.33
C LYS A 384 4.07 18.32 -0.87
N THR A 385 3.11 17.62 -0.27
CA THR A 385 3.30 16.22 0.13
C THR A 385 2.80 15.29 -0.96
N TYR A 386 3.74 14.60 -1.62
CA TYR A 386 3.49 13.51 -2.55
C TYR A 386 3.87 12.17 -1.92
N ARG A 387 3.09 11.13 -2.22
CA ARG A 387 3.31 9.75 -1.75
C ARG A 387 2.70 8.74 -2.72
N LEU A 388 2.97 7.46 -2.50
CA LEU A 388 2.19 6.38 -3.12
C LEU A 388 0.75 6.34 -2.56
N PRO A 389 -0.24 5.91 -3.35
CA PRO A 389 -1.59 5.67 -2.86
C PRO A 389 -1.60 4.56 -1.81
N SER A 390 -2.56 4.63 -0.87
CA SER A 390 -2.95 3.44 -0.14
C SER A 390 -3.64 2.45 -1.07
N GLU A 391 -3.66 1.18 -0.69
CA GLU A 391 -4.38 0.15 -1.43
C GLU A 391 -5.87 0.50 -1.58
N ALA A 392 -6.45 1.05 -0.51
CA ALA A 392 -7.84 1.48 -0.47
C ALA A 392 -8.09 2.69 -1.38
N GLU A 393 -7.21 3.70 -1.35
CA GLU A 393 -7.27 4.84 -2.27
C GLU A 393 -7.19 4.39 -3.72
N TRP A 394 -6.28 3.44 -4.02
CA TRP A 394 -6.12 2.91 -5.36
C TRP A 394 -7.37 2.17 -5.84
N GLU A 395 -7.95 1.27 -5.04
CA GLU A 395 -9.15 0.52 -5.46
C GLU A 395 -10.36 1.42 -5.59
N TYR A 396 -10.55 2.36 -4.65
CA TYR A 396 -11.61 3.36 -4.72
C TYR A 396 -11.53 4.16 -6.02
N ALA A 397 -10.33 4.66 -6.31
CA ALA A 397 -10.05 5.44 -7.50
C ALA A 397 -10.21 4.61 -8.79
N CYS A 398 -9.77 3.35 -8.79
CA CYS A 398 -9.91 2.42 -9.92
C CYS A 398 -11.38 2.15 -10.25
N ARG A 399 -12.18 1.85 -9.22
CA ARG A 399 -13.60 1.53 -9.35
C ARG A 399 -14.44 2.71 -9.80
N ALA A 400 -14.13 3.93 -9.35
CA ALA A 400 -14.87 5.15 -9.67
C ALA A 400 -16.41 4.97 -9.59
N GLY A 401 -16.87 4.33 -8.51
CA GLY A 401 -18.29 4.06 -8.24
C GLY A 401 -18.83 2.72 -8.79
N THR A 402 -18.06 1.97 -9.58
CA THR A 402 -18.48 0.66 -10.09
C THR A 402 -18.25 -0.47 -9.08
N THR A 403 -19.09 -1.50 -9.15
CA THR A 403 -18.98 -2.72 -8.33
C THR A 403 -18.56 -3.95 -9.15
N THR A 404 -18.44 -3.79 -10.46
CA THR A 404 -18.03 -4.83 -11.40
C THR A 404 -16.53 -5.13 -11.32
N PRO A 405 -16.03 -6.19 -11.96
CA PRO A 405 -14.60 -6.52 -11.96
C PRO A 405 -13.74 -5.42 -12.58
N PHE A 406 -14.25 -4.68 -13.56
CA PHE A 406 -13.58 -3.55 -14.21
C PHE A 406 -14.50 -2.34 -14.23
N TYR A 407 -13.96 -1.11 -14.30
CA TYR A 407 -14.81 0.08 -14.44
C TYR A 407 -15.55 0.13 -15.80
N PHE A 408 -15.10 -0.67 -16.77
CA PHE A 408 -15.77 -0.89 -18.05
C PHE A 408 -16.99 -1.83 -17.95
N GLY A 409 -17.18 -2.54 -16.83
CA GLY A 409 -18.25 -3.52 -16.63
C GLY A 409 -17.72 -4.93 -16.34
N GLU A 410 -18.43 -5.95 -16.83
CA GLU A 410 -18.15 -7.36 -16.57
C GLU A 410 -16.92 -7.92 -17.33
N THR A 411 -16.36 -7.17 -18.29
CA THR A 411 -15.18 -7.59 -19.06
C THR A 411 -14.42 -6.39 -19.64
N ILE A 412 -13.27 -6.66 -20.27
CA ILE A 412 -12.40 -5.71 -20.96
C ILE A 412 -11.88 -6.30 -22.28
N THR A 413 -11.54 -5.43 -23.23
CA THR A 413 -10.89 -5.80 -24.51
C THR A 413 -9.56 -5.07 -24.66
N THR A 414 -8.73 -5.52 -25.61
CA THR A 414 -7.43 -4.91 -25.88
C THR A 414 -7.52 -3.52 -26.52
N ASP A 415 -8.72 -3.11 -26.94
CA ASP A 415 -9.01 -1.76 -27.44
C ASP A 415 -9.30 -0.77 -26.30
N LEU A 416 -9.44 -1.27 -25.07
CA LEU A 416 -9.74 -0.49 -23.87
C LEU A 416 -8.64 -0.60 -22.81
N VAL A 417 -7.81 -1.65 -22.86
CA VAL A 417 -6.79 -1.95 -21.85
C VAL A 417 -5.57 -2.59 -22.52
N ASN A 418 -4.36 -2.25 -22.05
CA ASN A 418 -3.14 -2.92 -22.48
C ASN A 418 -2.82 -4.14 -21.59
N TYR A 419 -3.06 -5.35 -22.09
CA TYR A 419 -2.82 -6.63 -21.41
C TYR A 419 -2.49 -7.74 -22.43
N ASP A 420 -2.22 -8.97 -21.98
CA ASP A 420 -2.07 -10.13 -22.87
C ASP A 420 -3.41 -10.58 -23.46
N GLY A 421 -3.72 -10.05 -24.65
CA GLY A 421 -4.94 -10.32 -25.42
C GLY A 421 -5.20 -11.79 -25.78
N ASN A 422 -4.25 -12.70 -25.55
CA ASN A 422 -4.49 -14.14 -25.73
C ASN A 422 -5.40 -14.74 -24.65
N PHE A 423 -5.56 -14.05 -23.51
CA PHE A 423 -6.28 -14.52 -22.34
C PHE A 423 -7.34 -13.50 -21.88
N PRO A 424 -8.45 -13.38 -22.63
CA PRO A 424 -9.54 -12.47 -22.29
C PRO A 424 -10.30 -12.92 -21.03
N TYR A 425 -11.14 -12.03 -20.50
CA TYR A 425 -12.00 -12.29 -19.35
C TYR A 425 -13.44 -12.62 -19.79
N GLY A 426 -14.02 -13.67 -19.21
CA GLY A 426 -15.38 -14.11 -19.55
C GLY A 426 -15.52 -14.47 -21.03
N SER A 427 -16.50 -13.85 -21.71
CA SER A 427 -16.82 -14.11 -23.12
C SER A 427 -16.25 -13.07 -24.09
N ALA A 428 -15.35 -12.19 -23.64
CA ALA A 428 -14.69 -11.25 -24.53
C ALA A 428 -13.82 -11.98 -25.57
N PRO A 429 -13.70 -11.44 -26.80
CA PRO A 429 -12.85 -12.02 -27.82
C PRO A 429 -11.38 -11.89 -27.44
N LYS A 430 -10.55 -12.80 -27.98
CA LYS A 430 -9.10 -12.60 -27.96
C LYS A 430 -8.76 -11.31 -28.72
N GLY A 431 -7.71 -10.64 -28.25
CA GLY A 431 -7.25 -9.38 -28.81
C GLY A 431 -5.74 -9.34 -29.03
N GLU A 432 -5.22 -8.15 -29.28
CA GLU A 432 -3.81 -7.89 -29.51
C GLU A 432 -2.98 -8.09 -28.23
N TYR A 433 -1.91 -8.89 -28.31
CA TYR A 433 -0.88 -8.92 -27.26
C TYR A 433 0.32 -8.06 -27.69
N ARG A 434 0.36 -6.84 -27.17
CA ARG A 434 1.32 -5.80 -27.58
C ARG A 434 2.76 -6.07 -27.16
N GLN A 435 2.96 -6.89 -26.13
CA GLN A 435 4.28 -7.27 -25.61
C GLN A 435 5.15 -6.11 -25.13
N GLN A 436 4.54 -4.94 -24.85
CA GLN A 436 5.18 -3.75 -24.34
C GLN A 436 4.18 -2.80 -23.70
N THR A 437 4.67 -1.79 -22.97
CA THR A 437 3.86 -0.67 -22.48
C THR A 437 3.34 0.18 -23.64
N THR A 438 2.29 0.93 -23.38
CA THR A 438 1.77 1.97 -24.28
C THR A 438 1.89 3.33 -23.62
N ASP A 439 1.82 4.40 -24.43
CA ASP A 439 1.71 5.75 -23.90
C ASP A 439 0.56 5.81 -22.89
N VAL A 440 0.79 6.51 -21.78
CA VAL A 440 -0.27 6.73 -20.80
C VAL A 440 -1.42 7.52 -21.43
N GLY A 441 -2.63 7.26 -20.97
CA GLY A 441 -3.82 7.93 -21.49
C GLY A 441 -4.27 7.48 -22.87
N LYS A 442 -3.71 6.39 -23.40
CA LYS A 442 -4.07 5.85 -24.72
C LYS A 442 -5.51 5.34 -24.79
N PHE A 443 -6.03 4.82 -23.68
CA PHE A 443 -7.35 4.21 -23.59
C PHE A 443 -8.34 5.11 -22.81
N PRO A 444 -9.66 4.92 -22.95
CA PRO A 444 -10.63 5.76 -22.24
C PRO A 444 -10.48 5.68 -20.71
N PRO A 445 -10.70 6.76 -19.96
CA PRO A 445 -10.62 6.78 -18.50
C PRO A 445 -11.88 6.23 -17.82
N ASN A 446 -11.79 6.06 -16.49
CA ASN A 446 -12.95 5.81 -15.64
C ASN A 446 -13.74 7.08 -15.31
N SER A 447 -14.84 6.97 -14.57
CA SER A 447 -15.72 8.11 -14.22
C SER A 447 -15.08 9.18 -13.32
N PHE A 448 -13.88 8.93 -12.76
CA PHE A 448 -13.10 9.96 -12.06
C PHE A 448 -12.08 10.64 -12.97
N GLY A 449 -11.95 10.26 -14.23
CA GLY A 449 -10.99 10.84 -15.17
C GLY A 449 -9.58 10.26 -15.02
N LEU A 450 -9.45 9.08 -14.40
CA LEU A 450 -8.19 8.36 -14.27
C LEU A 450 -8.03 7.34 -15.39
N TYR A 451 -6.82 7.28 -15.92
CA TYR A 451 -6.44 6.43 -17.05
C TYR A 451 -5.59 5.26 -16.58
N ASP A 452 -5.58 4.20 -17.39
CA ASP A 452 -4.71 3.03 -17.24
C ASP A 452 -4.83 2.33 -15.87
N MET A 453 -5.96 2.49 -15.16
CA MET A 453 -6.22 1.81 -13.88
C MET A 453 -6.39 0.27 -14.02
N HIS A 454 -6.39 -0.23 -15.26
CA HIS A 454 -6.35 -1.64 -15.61
C HIS A 454 -5.25 -1.82 -16.66
N GLY A 455 -4.33 -2.77 -16.46
CA GLY A 455 -3.28 -3.10 -17.43
C GLY A 455 -2.08 -2.13 -17.42
N ASN A 456 -1.39 -2.03 -18.56
CA ASN A 456 -0.15 -1.27 -18.80
C ASN A 456 1.01 -1.65 -17.85
N VAL A 457 1.11 -1.11 -16.64
CA VAL A 457 2.05 -1.58 -15.61
C VAL A 457 1.37 -1.81 -14.26
N TRP A 458 1.91 -2.73 -13.47
CA TRP A 458 1.55 -2.83 -12.07
C TRP A 458 1.97 -1.56 -11.34
N GLU A 459 1.18 -1.16 -10.34
CA GLU A 459 1.44 0.06 -9.61
C GLU A 459 1.68 -0.20 -8.13
N TRP A 460 2.81 0.30 -7.62
CA TRP A 460 3.14 0.26 -6.20
C TRP A 460 2.15 1.05 -5.35
N CYS A 461 1.67 0.43 -4.28
CA CYS A 461 0.94 1.07 -3.18
C CYS A 461 1.85 1.19 -1.94
N ILE A 462 1.54 2.12 -1.04
CA ILE A 462 2.35 2.34 0.17
C ILE A 462 2.25 1.18 1.18
N ASP A 463 1.16 0.43 1.13
CA ASP A 463 0.80 -0.64 2.07
C ASP A 463 1.81 -1.79 2.12
N VAL A 464 1.93 -2.38 3.31
CA VAL A 464 2.51 -3.72 3.47
C VAL A 464 1.46 -4.73 3.00
N TYR A 465 1.88 -5.74 2.24
CA TYR A 465 0.94 -6.78 1.80
C TYR A 465 0.42 -7.58 3.00
N ASN A 466 -0.89 -7.74 3.08
CA ASN A 466 -1.56 -8.63 4.04
C ASN A 466 -2.31 -9.74 3.30
N GLU A 467 -2.39 -10.94 3.90
CA GLU A 467 -2.92 -12.14 3.23
C GLU A 467 -4.40 -12.06 2.85
N ASN A 468 -5.16 -11.16 3.48
CA ASN A 468 -6.58 -10.90 3.27
C ASN A 468 -6.94 -9.54 3.91
N TYR A 469 -8.21 -9.15 3.91
CA TYR A 469 -8.76 -7.92 4.49
C TYR A 469 -9.27 -8.06 5.93
N GLN A 470 -8.96 -9.14 6.65
CA GLN A 470 -9.33 -9.27 8.06
C GLN A 470 -8.54 -8.27 8.90
N GLY A 471 -9.25 -7.29 9.47
CA GLY A 471 -8.64 -6.20 10.25
C GLY A 471 -8.07 -5.05 9.39
N ALA A 472 -8.47 -4.96 8.11
CA ALA A 472 -8.11 -3.84 7.25
C ALA A 472 -8.64 -2.50 7.80
N PRO A 473 -7.90 -1.39 7.64
CA PRO A 473 -8.42 -0.05 7.93
C PRO A 473 -9.67 0.25 7.10
N ALA A 474 -10.68 0.86 7.74
CA ALA A 474 -11.94 1.23 7.10
C ALA A 474 -12.01 2.72 6.71
N ASP A 475 -10.91 3.46 6.85
CA ASP A 475 -10.84 4.92 6.68
C ASP A 475 -9.95 5.36 5.49
N GLY A 476 -9.60 4.42 4.61
CA GLY A 476 -8.75 4.67 3.45
C GLY A 476 -7.28 4.87 3.78
N SER A 477 -6.90 4.83 5.06
CA SER A 477 -5.50 4.91 5.46
C SER A 477 -4.72 3.66 5.04
N GLU A 478 -3.40 3.81 4.92
CA GLU A 478 -2.52 2.69 4.61
C GLU A 478 -2.59 1.59 5.68
N TRP A 479 -2.60 0.34 5.24
CA TRP A 479 -2.56 -0.80 6.12
C TRP A 479 -1.13 -1.11 6.54
N ARG A 480 -0.79 -0.64 7.73
CA ARG A 480 0.42 -1.02 8.45
C ARG A 480 0.15 -2.32 9.20
N THR A 481 0.99 -3.34 9.04
CA THR A 481 0.85 -4.56 9.84
C THR A 481 1.01 -4.23 11.33
N SER A 482 0.12 -4.75 12.17
CA SER A 482 0.13 -4.52 13.62
C SER A 482 0.96 -5.54 14.40
N ASP A 483 1.49 -6.58 13.74
CA ASP A 483 2.23 -7.65 14.43
C ASP A 483 3.75 -7.47 14.27
N ALA A 484 4.36 -6.84 15.27
CA ALA A 484 5.82 -6.70 15.41
C ALA A 484 6.57 -8.04 15.54
N ARG A 485 5.89 -9.19 15.56
CA ARG A 485 6.49 -10.54 15.58
C ARG A 485 6.60 -11.16 14.19
N LEU A 486 5.97 -10.58 13.17
CA LEU A 486 6.16 -11.01 11.79
C LEU A 486 7.54 -10.52 11.33
N SER A 487 8.37 -11.48 10.89
CA SER A 487 9.78 -11.29 10.52
C SER A 487 10.02 -10.08 9.60
N SER A 488 11.26 -9.57 9.57
CA SER A 488 11.74 -8.56 8.60
C SER A 488 11.31 -8.81 7.14
N ASN A 489 11.15 -10.07 6.73
CA ASN A 489 10.62 -10.43 5.40
C ASN A 489 9.20 -9.91 5.12
N TYR A 490 8.35 -9.74 6.14
CA TYR A 490 6.96 -9.28 5.94
C TYR A 490 6.90 -7.78 5.60
N TYR A 491 7.78 -6.97 6.17
CA TYR A 491 7.90 -5.55 5.83
C TYR A 491 8.52 -5.31 4.47
N ASN A 492 9.27 -6.30 3.94
CA ASN A 492 9.86 -6.24 2.61
C ASN A 492 8.84 -6.47 1.50
N THR A 493 7.73 -7.14 1.77
CA THR A 493 6.73 -7.44 0.73
C THR A 493 5.70 -6.31 0.61
N LYS A 494 5.71 -5.63 -0.53
CA LYS A 494 4.88 -4.47 -0.86
C LYS A 494 3.78 -4.83 -1.83
N LEU A 495 2.72 -4.04 -1.82
CA LEU A 495 1.52 -4.31 -2.58
C LEU A 495 1.53 -3.64 -3.97
N LEU A 496 1.03 -4.35 -4.96
CA LEU A 496 0.90 -3.94 -6.36
C LEU A 496 -0.57 -4.05 -6.80
N ARG A 497 -1.03 -3.11 -7.64
CA ARG A 497 -2.39 -3.09 -8.22
C ARG A 497 -2.40 -2.83 -9.72
N GLY A 498 -3.51 -3.13 -10.40
CA GLY A 498 -3.75 -2.77 -11.81
C GLY A 498 -3.55 -3.87 -12.84
N GLY A 499 -2.64 -4.83 -12.61
CA GLY A 499 -2.19 -5.74 -13.67
C GLY A 499 -1.17 -5.05 -14.59
N SER A 500 -0.84 -5.66 -15.73
CA SER A 500 0.14 -5.06 -16.67
C SER A 500 0.00 -5.62 -18.08
N TRP A 501 0.76 -5.07 -19.03
CA TRP A 501 0.79 -5.46 -20.44
C TRP A 501 1.06 -6.94 -20.70
N ILE A 502 1.78 -7.62 -19.79
CA ILE A 502 2.12 -9.05 -19.90
C ILE A 502 1.10 -9.97 -19.22
N ASN A 503 0.17 -9.41 -18.46
CA ASN A 503 -0.75 -10.21 -17.67
C ASN A 503 -2.04 -10.53 -18.43
N PRO A 504 -2.66 -11.69 -18.13
CA PRO A 504 -3.99 -12.01 -18.64
C PRO A 504 -5.05 -11.08 -18.01
N ALA A 505 -6.20 -10.91 -18.68
CA ALA A 505 -7.24 -9.95 -18.27
C ALA A 505 -7.71 -10.13 -16.80
N ARG A 506 -7.79 -11.38 -16.31
CA ARG A 506 -8.20 -11.69 -14.93
C ARG A 506 -7.34 -11.01 -13.85
N ILE A 507 -6.10 -10.68 -14.18
CA ILE A 507 -5.13 -10.05 -13.29
C ILE A 507 -5.30 -8.53 -13.26
N CYS A 508 -6.03 -7.96 -14.23
CA CYS A 508 -6.29 -6.53 -14.32
C CYS A 508 -7.58 -6.11 -13.58
N ARG A 509 -8.26 -7.02 -12.88
CA ARG A 509 -9.50 -6.71 -12.13
C ARG A 509 -9.23 -5.67 -11.03
N SER A 510 -10.23 -4.84 -10.75
CA SER A 510 -10.18 -3.80 -9.71
C SER A 510 -9.81 -4.34 -8.34
N ALA A 511 -10.29 -5.54 -7.97
CA ALA A 511 -10.00 -6.18 -6.69
C ALA A 511 -8.69 -6.99 -6.67
N ARG A 512 -8.04 -7.21 -7.83
CA ARG A 512 -6.85 -8.06 -7.88
C ARG A 512 -5.69 -7.40 -7.15
N ARG A 513 -5.10 -8.13 -6.21
CA ARG A 513 -3.94 -7.70 -5.41
C ARG A 513 -2.69 -8.45 -5.87
N HIS A 514 -1.53 -7.82 -5.90
CA HIS A 514 -0.29 -8.57 -6.06
C HIS A 514 0.75 -8.09 -5.06
N ARG A 515 1.83 -8.85 -4.94
CA ARG A 515 2.89 -8.55 -4.00
C ARG A 515 4.24 -8.84 -4.60
N SER A 516 5.19 -8.02 -4.24
CA SER A 516 6.58 -8.18 -4.64
C SER A 516 7.48 -7.57 -3.58
N ASP A 517 8.75 -7.95 -3.56
CA ASP A 517 9.68 -7.41 -2.59
C ASP A 517 10.01 -5.94 -2.94
N ARG A 518 10.21 -5.11 -1.92
CA ARG A 518 10.34 -3.65 -2.06
C ARG A 518 11.48 -3.21 -2.99
N ASP A 519 12.50 -4.04 -3.15
CA ASP A 519 13.68 -3.82 -3.99
C ASP A 519 13.54 -4.44 -5.41
N THR A 520 12.45 -5.18 -5.66
CA THR A 520 12.18 -5.80 -6.96
C THR A 520 11.96 -4.73 -8.01
N ARG A 521 12.62 -4.89 -9.14
CA ARG A 521 12.45 -4.09 -10.36
C ARG A 521 12.03 -5.02 -11.49
N ALA A 522 10.96 -4.67 -12.18
CA ALA A 522 10.44 -5.47 -13.27
C ALA A 522 9.90 -4.58 -14.40
N VAL A 523 9.95 -5.11 -15.63
CA VAL A 523 9.63 -4.39 -16.87
C VAL A 523 8.13 -4.09 -17.07
N ASN A 524 7.35 -4.42 -16.07
CA ASN A 524 5.91 -4.30 -16.04
C ASN A 524 5.43 -3.76 -14.68
N VAL A 525 6.33 -3.13 -13.90
CA VAL A 525 6.06 -2.52 -12.60
C VAL A 525 6.51 -1.06 -12.64
N GLY A 526 5.55 -0.17 -12.41
CA GLY A 526 5.71 1.27 -12.23
C GLY A 526 4.92 1.74 -11.01
N PHE A 527 4.42 2.98 -11.06
CA PHE A 527 3.62 3.56 -9.99
C PHE A 527 2.90 4.82 -10.45
N ARG A 528 1.88 5.23 -9.68
CA ARG A 528 1.31 6.58 -9.70
C ARG A 528 1.42 7.21 -8.32
N VAL A 529 1.22 8.51 -8.24
CA VAL A 529 1.33 9.27 -6.98
C VAL A 529 0.01 9.85 -6.55
N VAL A 530 -0.13 10.11 -5.26
CA VAL A 530 -1.19 10.92 -4.68
C VAL A 530 -0.58 12.10 -3.93
N ALA A 531 -1.37 13.15 -3.77
CA ALA A 531 -1.02 14.30 -2.97
C ALA A 531 -2.12 14.59 -1.95
N VAL A 532 -1.70 15.01 -0.76
CA VAL A 532 -2.59 15.54 0.28
C VAL A 532 -2.32 17.03 0.44
N ALA A 533 -3.36 17.83 0.61
CA ALA A 533 -3.20 19.20 1.07
C ALA A 533 -2.53 19.15 2.45
N VAL A 534 -1.36 19.78 2.59
CA VAL A 534 -0.68 19.85 3.89
C VAL A 534 -1.57 20.65 4.85
N ALA A 535 -1.87 20.03 5.99
CA ALA A 535 -2.66 20.56 7.08
C ALA A 535 -1.87 21.47 8.06
#